data_AF-A0A951S0S3-F1
#
_entry.id   AF-A0A951S0S3-F1
#
_cell.length_a   1.000
_cell.length_b   1.000
_cell.length_c   1.000
_cell.angle_alpha   90.00
_cell.angle_beta   90.00
_cell.angle_gamma   90.00
#
_symmetry.space_group_name_H-M   'P 1'
#
loop_
_entity.id
_entity.type
_entity.pdbx_description
1 polymer ?
#
loop_
_entity_poly.entity_id
_entity_poly.type
_entity_poly.pdbx_seq_one_letter_code
_entity_poly.pdbx_strand_id
1 'polypeptide(L)'
;MNKNYYLITLASLMFLFFSCTPGSKIGKFYTTDEANELFGSVIYSVEMNSNHLANLLDKTSTTIMFGLINQQLIILDNNRNLIFPEKADYNDSDVFTVYGTEKVRELLADSKLNKQITDESESVNIEQRKEVLSLSTENKTLETGNKCPPNCPD
;
A
#
# COMPACT_ATOMS: atom_id res chain seq x y z
N MET A 1 -7.04 22.04 45.70
CA MET A 1 -7.08 21.78 44.24
C MET A 1 -8.51 21.89 43.78
N ASN A 2 -8.78 22.73 42.78
CA ASN A 2 -10.13 23.11 42.39
C ASN A 2 -10.79 21.97 41.58
N LYS A 3 -12.06 21.63 41.85
CA LYS A 3 -12.80 20.55 41.14
C LYS A 3 -12.78 20.73 39.62
N ASN A 4 -12.72 21.98 39.16
CA ASN A 4 -12.63 22.34 37.75
C ASN A 4 -11.27 22.01 37.12
N TYR A 5 -10.18 21.97 37.90
CA TYR A 5 -8.86 21.61 37.40
C TYR A 5 -8.79 20.11 37.05
N TYR A 6 -9.37 19.25 37.89
CA TYR A 6 -9.49 17.83 37.62
C TYR A 6 -10.30 17.54 36.35
N LEU A 7 -11.41 18.28 36.15
CA LEU A 7 -12.23 18.17 34.94
C LEU A 7 -11.47 18.57 33.67
N ILE A 8 -10.68 19.64 33.72
CA ILE A 8 -9.86 20.09 32.58
C ILE A 8 -8.74 19.08 32.28
N THR A 9 -8.07 18.55 33.30
CA THR A 9 -7.01 17.53 33.09
C THR A 9 -7.57 16.20 32.58
N LEU A 10 -8.78 15.81 32.99
CA LEU A 10 -9.42 14.60 32.49
C LEU A 10 -9.86 14.76 31.02
N ALA A 11 -10.38 15.93 30.66
CA ALA A 11 -10.77 16.25 29.29
C ALA A 11 -9.57 16.33 28.33
N SER A 12 -8.44 16.89 28.77
CA SER A 12 -7.21 16.94 27.96
C SER A 12 -6.59 15.55 27.76
N LEU A 13 -6.67 14.68 28.78
CA LEU A 13 -6.19 13.30 28.69
C LEU A 13 -7.07 12.46 27.74
N MET A 14 -8.38 12.72 27.72
CA MET A 14 -9.33 12.04 26.84
C MET A 14 -9.18 12.44 25.36
N PHE A 15 -8.77 13.67 25.07
CA PHE A 15 -8.52 14.14 23.71
C PHE A 15 -7.29 13.48 23.05
N LEU A 16 -6.32 13.00 23.84
CA LEU A 16 -5.11 12.35 23.31
C LEU A 16 -5.37 10.95 22.73
N PHE A 17 -6.50 10.31 23.06
CA PHE A 17 -6.84 8.98 22.55
C PHE A 17 -7.62 9.00 21.21
N PHE A 18 -7.97 10.17 20.68
CA PHE A 18 -8.75 10.29 19.44
C PHE A 18 -7.92 10.34 18.15
N SER A 19 -6.59 10.29 18.23
CA SER A 19 -5.70 10.44 17.08
C SER A 19 -5.43 9.12 16.34
N CYS A 20 -6.41 8.23 16.24
CA CYS A 20 -6.30 7.04 15.39
C CYS A 20 -7.18 7.25 14.16
N THR A 21 -6.60 7.84 13.10
CA THR A 21 -7.26 7.89 11.79
C THR A 21 -7.22 6.48 11.20
N PRO A 22 -8.36 5.80 10.98
CA PRO A 22 -8.35 4.49 10.34
C PRO A 22 -7.75 4.62 8.93
N GLY A 23 -6.77 3.78 8.61
CA GLY A 23 -6.22 3.71 7.26
C GLY A 23 -7.27 3.25 6.25
N SER A 24 -7.02 3.52 4.98
CA SER A 24 -7.96 3.18 3.92
C SER A 24 -8.05 1.66 3.74
N LYS A 25 -9.27 1.12 3.60
CA LYS A 25 -9.52 -0.32 3.40
C LYS A 25 -9.47 -0.76 1.92
N ILE A 26 -8.75 -0.01 1.08
CA ILE A 26 -8.68 -0.31 -0.36
C ILE A 26 -7.74 -1.50 -0.60
N GLY A 27 -8.27 -2.53 -1.26
CA GLY A 27 -7.58 -3.77 -1.60
C GLY A 27 -8.08 -4.97 -0.81
N LYS A 28 -8.06 -6.14 -1.44
CA LYS A 28 -8.47 -7.42 -0.86
C LYS A 28 -7.45 -8.50 -1.15
N PHE A 29 -7.23 -9.38 -0.17
CA PHE A 29 -6.33 -10.52 -0.31
C PHE A 29 -7.01 -11.71 -0.95
N TYR A 30 -6.22 -12.39 -1.78
CA TYR A 30 -6.52 -13.65 -2.42
C TYR A 30 -5.29 -14.55 -2.29
N THR A 31 -5.48 -15.86 -2.39
CA THR A 31 -4.37 -16.76 -2.69
C THR A 31 -3.92 -16.56 -4.14
N THR A 32 -2.70 -16.97 -4.46
CA THR A 32 -2.16 -16.89 -5.83
C THR A 32 -3.05 -17.61 -6.85
N ASP A 33 -3.59 -18.76 -6.48
CA ASP A 33 -4.47 -19.55 -7.36
C ASP A 33 -5.82 -18.86 -7.58
N GLU A 34 -6.45 -18.35 -6.52
CA GLU A 34 -7.69 -17.56 -6.64
C GLU A 34 -7.49 -16.30 -7.48
N ALA A 35 -6.35 -15.62 -7.31
CA ALA A 35 -6.03 -14.43 -8.09
C ALA A 35 -5.84 -14.76 -9.59
N ASN A 36 -5.17 -15.87 -9.90
CA ASN A 36 -5.01 -16.34 -11.27
C ASN A 36 -6.35 -16.69 -11.92
N GLU A 37 -7.26 -17.34 -11.17
CA GLU A 37 -8.59 -17.70 -11.66
C GLU A 37 -9.46 -16.47 -11.93
N LEU A 38 -9.46 -15.50 -11.00
CA LEU A 38 -10.34 -14.33 -11.06
C LEU A 38 -9.82 -13.21 -11.97
N PHE A 39 -8.50 -13.00 -12.03
CA PHE A 39 -7.90 -11.83 -12.68
C PHE A 39 -6.96 -12.20 -13.85
N GLY A 40 -6.78 -13.51 -14.10
CA GLY A 40 -5.89 -14.04 -15.12
C GLY A 40 -4.43 -14.08 -14.67
N SER A 41 -3.57 -14.68 -15.49
CA SER A 41 -2.15 -14.83 -15.21
C SER A 41 -1.38 -13.50 -15.24
N VAL A 42 -0.25 -13.46 -14.53
CA VAL A 42 0.71 -12.36 -14.58
C VAL A 42 1.29 -12.21 -15.99
N ILE A 43 1.29 -10.98 -16.51
CA ILE A 43 1.82 -10.61 -17.83
C ILE A 43 3.21 -10.00 -17.68
N TYR A 44 3.40 -9.18 -16.64
CA TYR A 44 4.65 -8.52 -16.34
C TYR A 44 4.79 -8.35 -14.82
N SER A 45 6.01 -8.38 -14.29
CA SER A 45 6.27 -8.26 -12.86
C SER A 45 7.55 -7.49 -12.60
N VAL A 46 7.53 -6.65 -11.57
CA VAL A 46 8.71 -5.99 -11.01
C VAL A 46 8.85 -6.41 -9.56
N GLU A 47 9.99 -6.99 -9.23
CA GLU A 47 10.34 -7.36 -7.86
C GLU A 47 10.85 -6.14 -7.09
N MET A 48 10.38 -5.96 -5.85
CA MET A 48 10.84 -4.94 -4.93
C MET A 48 11.14 -5.57 -3.57
N ASN A 49 12.17 -5.06 -2.89
CA ASN A 49 12.45 -5.43 -1.52
C ASN A 49 11.33 -4.97 -0.57
N SER A 50 10.80 -5.87 0.25
CA SER A 50 9.72 -5.61 1.20
C SER A 50 10.05 -4.55 2.23
N ASN A 51 11.29 -4.48 2.73
CA ASN A 51 11.69 -3.43 3.66
C ASN A 51 11.80 -2.07 2.97
N HIS A 52 12.23 -2.04 1.71
CA HIS A 52 12.22 -0.80 0.93
C HIS A 52 10.78 -0.32 0.70
N LEU A 53 9.85 -1.20 0.33
CA LEU A 53 8.44 -0.84 0.20
C LEU A 53 7.86 -0.36 1.55
N ALA A 54 8.21 -1.02 2.66
CA ALA A 54 7.80 -0.59 3.99
C ALA A 54 8.27 0.85 4.29
N ASN A 55 9.51 1.20 3.98
CA ASN A 55 10.02 2.57 4.14
C ASN A 55 9.30 3.58 3.24
N LEU A 56 8.86 3.19 2.04
CA LEU A 56 8.06 4.05 1.17
C LEU A 56 6.65 4.29 1.72
N LEU A 57 6.05 3.30 2.39
CA LEU A 57 4.75 3.44 3.06
C LEU A 57 4.78 4.47 4.20
N ASP A 58 5.94 4.76 4.77
CA ASP A 58 6.08 5.78 5.83
C ASP A 58 6.12 7.22 5.26
N LYS A 59 6.23 7.37 3.93
CA LYS A 59 6.14 8.65 3.22
C LYS A 59 4.70 9.06 2.90
N THR A 60 3.72 8.21 3.19
CA THR A 60 2.30 8.46 2.91
C THR A 60 1.42 7.96 4.06
N SER A 61 0.27 8.59 4.27
CA SER A 61 -0.58 8.31 5.44
C SER A 61 -1.64 7.25 5.16
N THR A 62 -2.52 7.48 4.19
CA THR A 62 -3.77 6.72 4.02
C THR A 62 -3.73 5.72 2.88
N THR A 63 -3.22 6.14 1.72
CA THR A 63 -3.15 5.34 0.50
C THR A 63 -1.80 5.48 -0.19
N ILE A 64 -1.49 4.52 -1.05
CA ILE A 64 -0.29 4.50 -1.88
C ILE A 64 -0.70 4.06 -3.28
N MET A 65 -0.05 4.63 -4.30
CA MET A 65 -0.42 4.40 -5.69
C MET A 65 0.71 3.71 -6.43
N PHE A 66 0.39 2.69 -7.23
CA PHE A 66 1.35 1.94 -8.03
C PHE A 66 0.99 2.01 -9.49
N GLY A 67 2.00 2.18 -10.35
CA GLY A 67 1.88 2.15 -11.80
C GLY A 67 3.06 1.40 -12.41
N LEU A 68 2.80 0.68 -13.50
CA LEU A 68 3.82 0.05 -14.33
C LEU A 68 3.81 0.75 -15.71
N ILE A 69 4.41 1.94 -15.76
CA ILE A 69 4.40 2.81 -16.93
C ILE A 69 5.67 2.55 -17.74
N ASN A 70 5.55 2.22 -19.03
CA ASN A 70 6.69 1.85 -19.87
C ASN A 70 7.59 0.76 -19.24
N GLN A 71 6.97 -0.22 -18.56
CA GLN A 71 7.66 -1.29 -17.80
C GLN A 71 8.53 -0.78 -16.62
N GLN A 72 8.37 0.49 -16.22
CA GLN A 72 8.98 1.02 -15.00
C GLN A 72 7.93 1.07 -13.88
N LEU A 73 8.29 0.54 -12.72
CA LEU A 73 7.50 0.72 -11.50
C LEU A 73 7.60 2.17 -11.05
N ILE A 74 6.45 2.81 -10.92
CA ILE A 74 6.30 4.16 -10.40
C ILE A 74 5.34 4.10 -9.21
N ILE A 75 5.73 4.72 -8.11
CA ILE A 75 4.96 4.77 -6.88
C ILE A 75 4.76 6.22 -6.49
N LEU A 76 3.50 6.57 -6.20
CA LEU A 76 3.08 7.89 -5.75
C LEU A 76 2.45 7.83 -4.36
N ASP A 77 2.50 8.94 -3.64
CA ASP A 77 1.75 9.12 -2.39
C ASP A 77 0.25 9.34 -2.64
N ASN A 78 -0.51 9.55 -1.56
CA ASN A 78 -1.96 9.78 -1.62
C ASN A 78 -2.36 11.08 -2.37
N ASN A 79 -1.42 11.98 -2.65
CA ASN A 79 -1.63 13.24 -3.37
C ASN A 79 -1.03 13.20 -4.81
N ARG A 80 -0.70 12.01 -5.32
CA ARG A 80 0.00 11.79 -6.61
C ARG A 80 1.40 12.41 -6.69
N ASN A 81 2.05 12.70 -5.56
CA ASN A 81 3.46 13.09 -5.56
C ASN A 81 4.34 11.85 -5.75
N LEU A 82 5.33 11.96 -6.64
CA LEU A 82 6.29 10.90 -6.89
C LEU A 82 7.10 10.55 -5.63
N ILE A 83 7.07 9.27 -5.23
CA ILE A 83 7.89 8.74 -4.13
C ILE A 83 8.94 7.72 -4.59
N PHE A 84 8.73 7.04 -5.73
CA PHE A 84 9.70 6.11 -6.32
C PHE A 84 9.47 5.87 -7.82
N PRO A 85 10.53 5.65 -8.61
CA PRO A 85 11.92 6.00 -8.31
C PRO A 85 12.10 7.52 -8.31
N GLU A 86 13.22 8.00 -7.78
CA GLU A 86 13.55 9.42 -7.89
C GLU A 86 13.60 9.82 -9.37
N LYS A 87 12.83 10.84 -9.74
CA LYS A 87 12.78 11.40 -11.12
C LYS A 87 12.25 10.43 -12.19
N ALA A 88 11.32 9.55 -11.84
CA ALA A 88 10.54 8.80 -12.82
C ALA A 88 9.83 9.73 -13.81
N ASP A 89 9.73 9.29 -15.07
CA ASP A 89 8.97 9.98 -16.11
C ASP A 89 7.58 9.34 -16.24
N TYR A 90 6.53 10.14 -16.01
CA TYR A 90 5.14 9.75 -16.19
C TYR A 90 4.31 10.97 -16.55
N ASN A 91 3.22 10.74 -17.27
CA ASN A 91 2.27 11.79 -17.61
C ASN A 91 1.24 11.93 -16.49
N ASP A 92 0.73 13.15 -16.28
CA ASP A 92 -0.38 13.37 -15.34
C ASP A 92 -1.61 12.53 -15.71
N SER A 93 -1.80 12.23 -17.00
CA SER A 93 -2.86 11.36 -17.55
C SER A 93 -2.72 9.88 -17.22
N ASP A 94 -1.56 9.43 -16.76
CA ASP A 94 -1.33 8.02 -16.51
C ASP A 94 -2.19 7.53 -15.34
N VAL A 95 -2.69 6.30 -15.45
CA VAL A 95 -3.61 5.71 -14.47
C VAL A 95 -2.82 4.86 -13.50
N PHE A 96 -2.93 5.18 -12.22
CA PHE A 96 -2.32 4.41 -11.14
C PHE A 96 -3.37 3.55 -10.44
N THR A 97 -2.90 2.55 -9.70
CA THR A 97 -3.74 1.68 -8.87
C THR A 97 -3.48 1.98 -7.40
N VAL A 98 -4.54 2.34 -6.69
CA VAL A 98 -4.50 2.77 -5.28
C VAL A 98 -4.74 1.60 -4.36
N TYR A 99 -3.93 1.51 -3.32
CA TYR A 99 -4.11 0.58 -2.20
C TYR A 99 -4.07 1.34 -0.89
N GLY A 100 -4.77 0.81 0.12
CA GLY A 100 -4.66 1.28 1.48
C GLY A 100 -3.28 0.96 2.05
N THR A 101 -2.63 1.92 2.70
CA THR A 101 -1.30 1.71 3.28
C THR A 101 -1.31 0.60 4.34
N GLU A 102 -2.40 0.48 5.12
CA GLU A 102 -2.62 -0.61 6.07
C GLU A 102 -2.67 -1.98 5.37
N LYS A 103 -3.33 -2.09 4.21
CA LYS A 103 -3.42 -3.35 3.46
C LYS A 103 -2.07 -3.77 2.89
N VAL A 104 -1.28 -2.81 2.40
CA VAL A 104 0.08 -3.11 1.96
C VAL A 104 0.95 -3.53 3.16
N ARG A 105 0.84 -2.85 4.31
CA ARG A 105 1.56 -3.27 5.54
C ARG A 105 1.15 -4.67 5.99
N GLU A 106 -0.13 -5.01 5.93
CA GLU A 106 -0.65 -6.35 6.26
C GLU A 106 -0.07 -7.42 5.31
N LEU A 107 0.03 -7.12 4.01
CA LEU A 107 0.71 -8.01 3.03
C LEU A 107 2.16 -8.28 3.42
N LEU A 108 2.91 -7.22 3.77
CA LEU A 108 4.33 -7.28 4.13
C LEU A 108 4.60 -7.88 5.51
N ALA A 109 3.62 -7.87 6.41
CA ALA A 109 3.74 -8.52 7.72
C ALA A 109 3.50 -10.03 7.61
N ASP A 110 2.56 -10.45 6.78
CA ASP A 110 2.24 -11.85 6.56
C ASP A 110 3.39 -12.62 5.88
N SER A 111 4.14 -11.97 4.99
CA SER A 111 5.35 -12.56 4.41
C SER A 111 6.40 -12.89 5.48
N LYS A 112 6.55 -12.02 6.49
CA LYS A 112 7.51 -12.17 7.60
C LYS A 112 7.16 -13.28 8.57
N LEU A 113 5.87 -13.53 8.80
CA LEU A 113 5.41 -14.55 9.74
C LEU A 113 5.69 -15.97 9.27
N ASN A 114 5.84 -16.18 7.96
CA ASN A 114 6.00 -17.50 7.35
C ASN A 114 7.46 -17.90 7.10
N LYS A 115 8.43 -16.98 7.21
CA LYS A 115 9.86 -17.28 7.05
C LYS A 115 10.58 -17.23 8.40
N GLN A 116 11.15 -18.38 8.79
CA GLN A 116 12.12 -18.44 9.88
C GLN A 116 13.31 -17.52 9.57
N ILE A 117 13.69 -16.75 10.59
CA ILE A 117 14.88 -15.91 10.76
C ILE A 117 16.08 -16.42 9.95
N THR A 118 16.11 -16.09 8.66
CA THR A 118 17.25 -16.27 7.77
C THR A 118 17.23 -15.07 6.85
N ASP A 119 18.40 -14.44 6.70
CA ASP A 119 18.70 -13.15 6.07
C ASP A 119 18.32 -13.01 4.57
N GLU A 120 17.30 -13.73 4.08
CA GLU A 120 16.77 -13.50 2.76
C GLU A 120 15.88 -12.27 2.78
N SER A 121 16.34 -11.23 2.06
CA SER A 121 15.62 -10.01 1.81
C SER A 121 14.25 -10.32 1.18
N GLU A 122 13.20 -10.40 1.99
CA GLU A 122 11.85 -10.64 1.50
C GLU A 122 11.50 -9.69 0.36
N SER A 123 10.89 -10.25 -0.68
CA SER A 123 10.47 -9.51 -1.85
C SER A 123 8.96 -9.53 -1.99
N VAL A 124 8.47 -8.46 -2.62
CA VAL A 124 7.11 -8.28 -3.06
C VAL A 124 7.14 -8.00 -4.54
N ASN A 125 6.27 -8.68 -5.28
CA ASN A 125 6.12 -8.53 -6.72
C ASN A 125 4.99 -7.55 -7.00
N ILE A 126 5.27 -6.54 -7.82
CA ILE A 126 4.25 -5.65 -8.37
C ILE A 126 3.93 -6.18 -9.77
N GLU A 127 2.74 -6.73 -9.93
CA GLU A 127 2.36 -7.58 -11.07
C GLU A 127 1.32 -6.89 -11.94
N GLN A 128 1.58 -6.78 -13.23
CA GLN A 128 0.57 -6.44 -14.21
C GLN A 128 -0.14 -7.73 -14.66
N ARG A 129 -1.45 -7.80 -14.40
CA ARG A 129 -2.37 -8.77 -15.02
C ARG A 129 -3.17 -8.08 -16.11
N LYS A 130 -4.12 -8.76 -16.75
CA LYS A 130 -4.85 -8.20 -17.89
C LYS A 130 -5.55 -6.87 -17.57
N GLU A 131 -6.20 -6.78 -16.41
CA GLU A 131 -7.04 -5.62 -16.05
C GLU A 131 -6.62 -4.96 -14.74
N VAL A 132 -5.88 -5.69 -13.90
CA VAL A 132 -5.48 -5.26 -12.56
C VAL A 132 -3.96 -5.18 -12.44
N LEU A 133 -3.52 -4.32 -11.53
CA LEU A 133 -2.14 -4.30 -11.05
C LEU A 133 -2.20 -4.80 -9.61
N SER A 134 -1.40 -5.81 -9.29
CA SER A 134 -1.49 -6.60 -8.07
C SER A 134 -0.19 -6.48 -7.28
N LEU A 135 -0.25 -6.70 -5.97
CA LEU A 135 0.95 -6.87 -5.14
C LEU A 135 0.97 -8.29 -4.59
N SER A 136 2.00 -9.06 -4.88
CA SER A 136 2.09 -10.47 -4.51
C SER A 136 3.31 -10.75 -3.64
N THR A 137 3.11 -11.56 -2.62
CA THR A 137 4.18 -12.28 -1.91
C THR A 137 4.07 -13.77 -2.28
N GLU A 138 4.87 -14.63 -1.66
CA GLU A 138 4.84 -16.08 -1.92
C GLU A 138 3.44 -16.70 -1.68
N ASN A 139 2.72 -16.22 -0.66
CA ASN A 139 1.49 -16.87 -0.19
C ASN A 139 0.20 -16.09 -0.48
N LYS A 140 0.30 -14.79 -0.76
CA LYS A 140 -0.87 -13.91 -0.89
C LYS A 140 -0.69 -12.89 -1.98
N THR A 141 -1.82 -12.54 -2.59
CA THR A 141 -1.93 -11.50 -3.60
C THR A 141 -2.96 -10.47 -3.15
N LEU A 142 -2.56 -9.21 -3.15
CA LEU A 142 -3.40 -8.06 -2.88
C LEU A 142 -3.94 -7.52 -4.22
N GLU A 143 -5.24 -7.68 -4.40
CA GLU A 143 -5.98 -7.30 -5.61
C GLU A 143 -7.02 -6.22 -5.31
N THR A 144 -7.79 -5.86 -6.33
CA THR A 144 -8.95 -4.94 -6.24
C THR A 144 -8.57 -3.55 -5.71
N GLY A 145 -7.40 -3.05 -6.11
CA GLY A 145 -7.06 -1.65 -5.94
C GLY A 145 -7.92 -0.75 -6.83
N ASN A 146 -8.13 0.49 -6.40
CA ASN A 146 -8.95 1.44 -7.16
C ASN A 146 -8.09 2.10 -8.26
N LYS A 147 -8.61 2.20 -9.48
CA LYS A 147 -7.96 2.98 -10.53
C LYS A 147 -8.06 4.48 -10.22
N CYS A 148 -6.94 5.19 -10.39
CA CYS A 148 -6.75 6.59 -10.03
C CYS A 148 -6.20 7.34 -11.27
N PRO A 149 -7.10 7.83 -12.15
CA PRO A 149 -6.76 8.73 -13.25
C PRO A 149 -6.30 10.09 -12.69
N PRO A 150 -5.96 11.13 -13.50
CA PRO A 150 -5.56 12.45 -12.99
C PRO A 150 -6.31 12.98 -11.77
N ASN A 151 -7.63 12.78 -11.77
CA ASN A 151 -8.50 13.10 -10.66
C ASN A 151 -8.98 11.80 -10.04
N CYS A 152 -8.47 11.50 -8.85
CA CYS A 152 -8.84 10.28 -8.15
C CYS A 152 -10.09 10.57 -7.31
N PRO A 153 -11.10 9.68 -7.33
CA PRO A 153 -12.27 9.85 -6.49
C PRO A 153 -11.86 9.77 -5.01
N ASP A 154 -12.33 10.75 -4.22
CA ASP A 154 -12.16 10.82 -2.76
C ASP A 154 -12.69 9.55 -2.05
#